data_AF-A0A8J2XDA6-F1
#
_entry.id   AF-A0A8J2XDA6-F1
#
_cell.length_a   1.000
_cell.length_b   1.000
_cell.length_c   1.000
_cell.angle_alpha   90.00
_cell.angle_beta   90.00
_cell.angle_gamma   90.00
#
_symmetry.space_group_name_H-M   'P 1'
#
loop_
_entity.id
_entity.type
_entity.pdbx_description
1 polymer ?
#
loop_
_entity_poly.entity_id
_entity_poly.type
_entity_poly.pdbx_seq_one_letter_code
_entity_poly.pdbx_strand_id
1 'polypeptide(L)' 'MRVVIDTNVLLTGLTKQRGVEGLLIDAALADLFQVYVSNALAYEYVDVLSRKLSSISIF' A
#
# COMPACT_ATOMS: atom_id res chain seq x y z
N MET A 1 -4.39 14.20 10.42
CA MET A 1 -5.44 13.79 9.45
C MET A 1 -5.55 12.27 9.48
N ARG A 2 -6.76 11.70 9.39
CA ARG A 2 -6.97 10.23 9.39
C ARG A 2 -7.40 9.81 7.99
N VAL A 3 -6.74 8.81 7.42
CA VAL A 3 -7.01 8.36 6.05
C VAL A 3 -7.08 6.85 5.96
N VAL A 4 -7.85 6.36 5.00
CA VAL A 4 -7.83 4.97 4.54
C VAL A 4 -7.19 4.98 3.16
N ILE A 5 -6.18 4.14 2.94
CA ILE A 5 -5.48 4.08 1.65
C ILE A 5 -6.21 3.06 0.76
N ASP A 6 -6.49 3.41 -0.49
CA ASP A 6 -7.02 2.44 -1.45
C ASP A 6 -5.98 1.35 -1.75
N THR A 7 -6.42 0.11 -1.93
CA THR A 7 -5.54 -1.04 -2.21
C THR A 7 -4.63 -0.80 -3.42
N ASN A 8 -5.10 -0.09 -4.46
CA ASN A 8 -4.29 0.20 -5.66
C ASN A 8 -3.17 1.21 -5.39
N VAL A 9 -3.41 2.19 -4.51
CA VAL A 9 -2.41 3.17 -4.10
C VAL A 9 -1.33 2.48 -3.30
N LEU A 10 -1.72 1.63 -2.34
CA LEU A 10 -0.78 0.83 -1.55
C LEU A 10 0.07 -0.07 -2.43
N LEU A 11 -0.56 -0.83 -3.33
CA LEU A 11 0.12 -1.72 -4.27
C LEU A 11 1.10 -0.96 -5.17
N THR A 12 0.65 0.13 -5.81
CA THR A 12 1.47 0.89 -6.74
C THR A 12 2.63 1.59 -6.02
N GLY A 13 2.35 2.18 -4.86
CA GLY A 13 3.35 2.84 -4.03
C GLY A 13 4.45 1.88 -3.57
N LEU A 14 4.09 0.69 -3.09
CA LEU A 14 5.05 -0.31 -2.63
C LEU A 14 5.85 -0.97 -3.77
N THR A 15 5.26 -1.15 -4.95
CA THR A 15 5.90 -1.87 -6.07
C THR A 15 6.72 -0.98 -6.99
N LYS A 16 6.26 0.24 -7.27
CA LYS A 16 6.92 1.13 -8.25
C LYS A 16 7.86 2.13 -7.59
N GLN A 17 7.70 2.40 -6.29
CA GLN A 17 8.51 3.32 -5.47
C GLN A 17 8.80 4.68 -6.15
N ARG A 18 7.92 5.11 -7.05
CA ARG A 18 8.00 6.34 -7.84
C ARG A 18 6.59 6.84 -8.11
N GLY A 19 6.42 8.15 -8.24
CA GLY A 19 5.12 8.77 -8.48
C GLY A 19 4.41 9.21 -7.20
N VAL A 20 3.17 9.70 -7.35
CA VAL A 20 2.39 10.29 -6.26
C VAL A 20 2.04 9.25 -5.20
N GLU A 21 1.80 8.01 -5.61
CA GLU A 21 1.49 6.89 -4.74
C GLU A 21 2.67 6.55 -3.83
N GLY A 22 3.90 6.58 -4.35
CA GLY A 22 5.11 6.40 -3.55
C GLY A 22 5.28 7.52 -2.52
N LEU A 23 5.07 8.78 -2.93
CA LEU A 23 5.11 9.92 -2.02
C LEU A 23 4.08 9.84 -0.89
N LEU A 24 2.89 9.29 -1.17
CA LEU A 24 1.88 9.05 -0.14
C LEU A 24 2.34 7.99 0.86
N ILE A 25 3.02 6.93 0.41
CA ILE A 25 3.61 5.93 1.31
C ILE A 25 4.73 6.55 2.16
N ASP A 26 5.64 7.33 1.55
CA ASP A 26 6.71 8.00 2.27
C ASP A 26 6.17 8.98 3.33
N ALA A 27 5.14 9.74 2.98
CA ALA A 27 4.46 10.65 3.91
C ALA A 27 3.76 9.90 5.07
N ALA A 28 3.17 8.73 4.80
CA ALA A 28 2.61 7.88 5.84
C ALA A 28 3.69 7.33 6.78
N LEU A 29 4.83 6.89 6.23
CA LEU A 29 5.98 6.40 7.00
C LEU A 29 6.66 7.51 7.82
N ALA A 30 6.56 8.76 7.36
CA ALA A 30 7.04 9.94 8.07
C ALA A 30 6.00 10.54 9.05
N ASP A 31 4.93 9.79 9.37
CA ASP A 31 3.86 10.19 10.30
C ASP A 31 3.14 11.51 9.94
N LEU A 32 3.17 11.93 8.66
CA LEU A 32 2.51 13.17 8.22
C LEU A 32 0.97 13.04 8.22
N PHE A 33 0.46 11.81 8.24
CA PHE A 33 -0.93 11.48 8.50
C PHE A 33 -1.05 10.06 9.07
N GLN A 34 -2.19 9.77 9.70
CA GLN A 34 -2.43 8.49 10.32
C GLN A 34 -3.26 7.60 9.40
N VAL A 35 -2.69 6.45 9.00
CA VAL A 35 -3.37 5.44 8.20
C VAL A 35 -4.21 4.55 9.10
N TYR A 36 -5.48 4.39 8.75
CA TYR A 36 -6.41 3.49 9.40
C TYR A 36 -6.76 2.36 8.44
N VAL A 37 -6.87 1.15 8.99
CA VAL A 37 -7.23 -0.05 8.26
C VAL A 37 -8.21 -0.85 9.11
N SER A 38 -9.28 -1.35 8.49
CA SER A 38 -10.15 -2.35 9.12
C SER A 38 -9.58 -3.74 8.90
N ASN A 39 -9.95 -4.72 9.72
CA ASN A 39 -9.48 -6.10 9.52
C ASN A 39 -9.84 -6.63 8.12
N ALA A 40 -11.04 -6.33 7.63
CA ALA A 40 -11.46 -6.72 6.28
C ALA A 40 -10.54 -6.14 5.19
N LEU A 41 -10.17 -4.88 5.32
CA LEU A 41 -9.28 -4.20 4.37
C LEU A 41 -7.83 -4.72 4.47
N ALA A 42 -7.37 -5.04 5.68
CA ALA A 42 -6.06 -5.66 5.87
C ALA A 42 -5.98 -7.04 5.18
N TYR A 43 -7.04 -7.85 5.27
CA TYR A 43 -7.10 -9.13 4.55
C TYR A 43 -7.11 -8.93 3.04
N GLU A 44 -7.83 -7.93 2.53
CA GLU A 44 -7.82 -7.58 1.11
C GLU A 44 -6.41 -7.18 0.63
N TYR A 45 -5.70 -6.34 1.39
CA TYR A 45 -4.33 -5.96 1.07
C TYR A 45 -3.41 -7.17 0.96
N VAL A 46 -3.47 -8.08 1.94
CA VAL A 46 -2.64 -9.29 1.94
C VAL A 46 -2.95 -10.17 0.73
N ASP A 47 -4.23 -10.39 0.41
CA ASP A 47 -4.64 -11.18 -0.76
C ASP A 47 -4.16 -10.54 -2.07
N VAL A 48 -4.38 -9.24 -2.26
CA VAL A 48 -3.99 -8.54 -3.50
C VAL A 48 -2.47 -8.49 -3.65
N LEU A 49 -1.74 -8.18 -2.58
CA LEU A 49 -0.28 -8.11 -2.59
C LEU A 49 0.34 -9.49 -2.83
N SER A 50 -0.13 -10.53 -2.15
CA SER A 50 0.39 -11.90 -2.31
C SER A 50 0.19 -12.43 -3.74
N ARG A 51 -0.98 -12.22 -4.34
CA ARG A 51 -1.25 -12.63 -5.74
C ARG A 51 -0.42 -11.86 -6.76
N LYS A 52 -0.21 -10.56 -6.57
CA LYS A 52 0.53 -9.74 -7.54
C LYS A 52 2.04 -9.89 -7.41
N LEU A 53 2.56 -10.01 -6.18
CA LEU A 53 3.99 -10.24 -5.95
C LEU A 53 4.42 -11.66 -6.31
N SER A 54 3.57 -12.68 -6.13
CA SER A 54 3.89 -14.05 -6.58
C SER A 54 3.95 -14.19 -8.11
N SER A 55 3.27 -13.32 -8.85
CA SER A 55 3.38 -13.28 -10.32
C SER A 55 4.68 -12.65 -10.83
N ILE A 56 5.39 -11.93 -9.96
CA ILE A 56 6.70 -11.35 -10.24
C ILE A 56 7.73 -12.31 -9.63
N SER A 57 8.22 -13.28 -10.40
CA SER A 57 9.34 -14.14 -9.95
C SER A 57 10.56 -13.25 -9.73
N ILE A 58 10.84 -12.88 -8.49
CA ILE A 58 12.12 -12.32 -8.05
C ILE A 58 12.83 -13.39 -7.20
N PHE A 59 13.03 -14.56 -7.80
CA PHE A 59 14.07 -15.53 -7.50
C PHE A 59 14.41 -16.23 -8.82
#